data_AF-A0A7S9L2Y2-F1
#
_entry.id   AF-A0A7S9L2Y2-F1
#
_cell.length_a   1.000
_cell.length_b   1.000
_cell.length_c   1.000
_cell.angle_alpha   90.00
_cell.angle_beta   90.00
_cell.angle_gamma   90.00
#
_symmetry.space_group_name_H-M   'P 1'
#
loop_
_entity.id
_entity.type
_entity.pdbx_description
1 polymer ?
#
loop_
_entity_poly.entity_id
_entity_poly.type
_entity_poly.pdbx_seq_one_letter_code
_entity_poly.pdbx_strand_id
1 'polypeptide(L)'
;MYNKFLFFDVMITPKLITFIYWLMLLGAVGYGLSSMFSGYDGFTIGNMVKGLAFIVAGIVGSRVWCELMIVVFKINENLQELKNKKGTEL
;
A
#
# COMPACT_ATOMS: atom_id res chain seq x y z
N MET A 1 27.18 -20.04 3.70
CA MET A 1 26.11 -20.35 4.69
C MET A 1 25.33 -19.11 5.15
N TYR A 2 25.23 -18.04 4.34
CA TYR A 2 24.61 -16.76 4.75
C TYR A 2 23.40 -16.31 3.91
N ASN A 3 23.08 -17.02 2.82
CA ASN A 3 22.11 -16.55 1.82
C ASN A 3 20.71 -17.15 2.00
N LYS A 4 20.29 -17.41 3.24
CA LYS A 4 18.88 -17.74 3.54
C LYS A 4 18.11 -16.60 4.22
N PHE A 5 18.77 -15.48 4.53
CA PHE A 5 18.09 -14.26 4.98
C PHE A 5 17.34 -13.52 3.86
N LEU A 6 17.59 -13.87 2.59
CA LEU A 6 16.81 -13.38 1.45
C LEU A 6 15.71 -14.35 1.00
N PHE A 7 15.45 -15.41 1.78
CA PHE A 7 14.17 -16.08 1.67
C PHE A 7 13.18 -15.26 2.48
N PHE A 8 12.27 -14.61 1.75
CA PHE A 8 10.96 -14.19 2.23
C PHE A 8 10.17 -15.45 2.68
N ASP A 9 10.70 -16.16 3.68
CA ASP A 9 10.23 -17.46 4.20
C ASP A 9 8.88 -17.32 4.93
N VAL A 10 8.53 -16.09 5.28
CA VAL A 10 7.18 -15.66 5.60
C VAL A 10 6.91 -14.47 4.69
N MET A 11 5.70 -14.40 4.15
CA MET A 11 5.05 -13.26 3.50
C MET A 11 5.38 -11.88 4.18
N ILE A 12 6.61 -11.38 4.08
CA ILE A 12 7.05 -10.09 4.68
C ILE A 12 6.44 -8.96 3.86
N THR A 13 6.38 -9.12 2.54
CA THR A 13 5.85 -8.07 1.67
C THR A 13 4.38 -7.74 1.90
N PRO A 14 3.43 -8.68 2.04
CA PRO A 14 2.06 -8.32 2.38
C PRO A 14 1.94 -7.70 3.79
N LYS A 15 2.75 -8.11 4.77
CA LYS A 15 2.81 -7.42 6.09
C LYS A 15 3.36 -6.00 5.98
N LEU A 16 4.39 -5.78 5.17
CA LEU A 16 4.98 -4.47 4.89
C LEU A 16 3.99 -3.54 4.17
N ILE A 17 3.27 -4.05 3.18
CA ILE A 17 2.19 -3.32 2.49
C ILE A 17 1.10 -2.91 3.47
N THR A 18 0.71 -3.79 4.38
CA THR A 18 -0.30 -3.48 5.40
C THR A 18 0.18 -2.36 6.33
N PHE A 19 1.47 -2.35 6.67
CA PHE A 19 2.09 -1.28 7.47
C PHE A 19 2.12 0.06 6.71
N ILE A 20 2.50 0.06 5.43
CA ILE A 20 2.50 1.24 4.56
C ILE A 20 1.06 1.77 4.35
N TYR A 21 0.08 0.89 4.19
CA TYR A 21 -1.33 1.26 4.07
C TYR A 21 -1.80 2.06 5.29
N TRP A 22 -1.47 1.58 6.49
CA TRP A 22 -1.83 2.25 7.73
C TRP A 22 -1.15 3.62 7.86
N LEU A 23 0.12 3.73 7.43
CA LEU A 23 0.86 4.99 7.37
C LEU A 23 0.26 5.97 6.36
N MET A 24 -0.10 5.52 5.15
CA MET A 24 -0.79 6.33 4.14
C MET A 24 -2.17 6.76 4.60
N LEU A 25 -2.91 5.90 5.30
CA LEU A 25 -4.22 6.23 5.84
C LEU A 25 -4.10 7.33 6.91
N LEU A 26 -3.19 7.17 7.88
CA LEU A 26 -2.91 8.20 8.89
C LEU A 26 -2.44 9.50 8.24
N GLY A 27 -1.59 9.40 7.22
CA GLY A 27 -1.14 10.53 6.41
C GLY A 27 -2.31 11.23 5.72
N ALA A 28 -3.19 10.51 5.03
CA ALA A 28 -4.34 11.07 4.32
C ALA A 28 -5.35 11.73 5.28
N VAL A 29 -5.59 11.13 6.44
CA VAL A 29 -6.45 11.71 7.48
C VAL A 29 -5.80 12.97 8.06
N GLY A 30 -4.51 12.92 8.39
CA GLY A 30 -3.77 14.07 8.91
C GLY A 30 -3.67 15.21 7.89
N TYR A 31 -3.43 14.88 6.61
CA TYR A 31 -3.35 15.84 5.51
C TYR A 31 -4.71 16.43 5.19
N GLY A 32 -5.78 15.63 5.21
CA GLY A 32 -7.16 16.09 5.07
C GLY A 32 -7.54 17.08 6.18
N LEU A 33 -7.25 16.73 7.44
CA LEU A 33 -7.50 17.59 8.59
C LEU A 33 -6.66 18.88 8.54
N SER A 34 -5.38 18.75 8.20
CA SER A 34 -4.47 19.91 8.02
C SER A 34 -4.93 20.80 6.85
N SER A 35 -5.42 20.22 5.76
CA SER A 35 -5.92 20.99 4.60
C SER A 35 -7.17 21.81 4.93
N MET A 36 -7.98 21.36 5.89
CA MET A 36 -9.13 22.11 6.40
C MET A 36 -8.71 23.25 7.33
N PHE A 37 -7.56 23.12 8.03
CA PHE A 37 -7.06 24.12 8.99
C PHE A 37 -6.01 25.10 8.42
N SER A 38 -5.30 24.77 7.34
CA SER A 38 -4.20 25.57 6.76
C SER A 38 -4.61 26.47 5.58
N GLY A 39 -5.91 26.72 5.36
CA GLY A 39 -6.38 27.61 4.29
C GLY A 39 -6.02 29.08 4.57
N TYR A 40 -5.08 29.64 3.82
CA TYR A 40 -4.60 31.04 3.90
C TYR A 40 -5.72 32.09 3.66
N ASP A 41 -6.82 31.71 3.01
CA ASP A 41 -7.99 32.53 2.69
C ASP A 41 -9.23 32.23 3.60
N GLY A 42 -9.07 31.40 4.63
CA GLY A 42 -10.20 30.93 5.45
C GLY A 42 -11.04 29.82 4.79
N PHE A 43 -12.07 29.35 5.52
CA PHE A 43 -12.88 28.18 5.18
C PHE A 43 -13.78 28.43 3.96
N THR A 44 -13.22 28.32 2.76
CA THR A 44 -13.95 28.46 1.49
C THR A 44 -14.45 27.10 0.99
N ILE A 45 -15.69 27.06 0.48
CA ILE A 45 -16.36 25.86 -0.05
C ILE A 45 -15.49 25.11 -1.08
N GLY A 46 -14.74 25.84 -1.92
CA GLY A 46 -13.82 25.25 -2.90
C GLY A 46 -12.68 24.43 -2.29
N ASN A 47 -12.10 24.90 -1.18
CA ASN A 47 -11.06 24.15 -0.44
C ASN A 47 -11.65 22.93 0.27
N MET A 48 -12.89 23.05 0.76
CA MET A 48 -13.63 21.96 1.39
C MET A 48 -13.93 20.83 0.40
N VAL A 49 -14.44 21.16 -0.80
CA VAL A 49 -14.74 20.18 -1.86
C VAL A 49 -13.46 19.54 -2.40
N LYS A 50 -12.40 20.33 -2.60
CA LYS A 50 -11.11 19.80 -3.04
C LYS A 50 -10.49 18.86 -1.99
N GLY A 51 -10.55 19.22 -0.71
CA GLY A 51 -10.10 18.35 0.39
C GLY A 51 -10.91 17.06 0.48
N LEU A 52 -12.23 17.13 0.36
CA LEU A 52 -13.11 15.97 0.36
C LEU A 52 -12.83 15.04 -0.83
N ALA A 53 -12.69 15.61 -2.03
CA ALA A 53 -12.33 14.86 -3.24
C ALA A 53 -10.95 14.18 -3.10
N PHE A 54 -9.98 14.85 -2.50
CA PHE A 54 -8.64 14.31 -2.27
C PHE A 54 -8.63 13.18 -1.23
N ILE A 55 -9.44 13.28 -0.17
CA ILE A 55 -9.62 12.20 0.81
C ILE A 55 -10.23 10.97 0.14
N VAL A 56 -11.31 11.14 -0.64
CA VAL A 56 -11.98 10.03 -1.33
C VAL A 56 -11.04 9.39 -2.36
N ALA A 57 -10.36 10.20 -3.17
CA ALA A 57 -9.38 9.72 -4.15
C ALA A 57 -8.18 9.02 -3.48
N GLY A 58 -7.71 9.54 -2.35
CA GLY A 58 -6.61 8.94 -1.58
C GLY A 58 -6.99 7.59 -0.96
N ILE A 59 -8.20 7.47 -0.40
CA ILE A 59 -8.70 6.20 0.14
C ILE A 59 -8.85 5.16 -0.98
N VAL A 60 -9.55 5.50 -2.06
CA VAL A 60 -9.79 4.57 -3.18
C VAL A 60 -8.48 4.21 -3.89
N GLY A 61 -7.63 5.20 -4.18
CA GLY A 61 -6.33 4.99 -4.81
C GLY A 61 -5.40 4.12 -3.96
N SER A 62 -5.33 4.36 -2.64
CA SER A 62 -4.49 3.54 -1.75
C SER A 62 -4.96 2.08 -1.70
N ARG A 63 -6.27 1.82 -1.76
CA ARG A 63 -6.85 0.47 -1.77
C ARG A 63 -6.46 -0.28 -3.04
N VAL A 64 -6.73 0.32 -4.20
CA VAL A 64 -6.42 -0.29 -5.51
C VAL A 64 -4.91 -0.55 -5.63
N TRP A 65 -4.08 0.41 -5.24
CA TRP A 65 -2.62 0.25 -5.29
C TRP A 65 -2.10 -0.84 -4.34
N CYS A 66 -2.63 -0.91 -3.11
CA CYS A 66 -2.26 -1.96 -2.15
C CYS A 66 -2.68 -3.35 -2.61
N GLU A 67 -3.89 -3.51 -3.17
CA GLU A 67 -4.36 -4.79 -3.70
C GLU A 67 -3.50 -5.27 -4.89
N LEU A 68 -3.19 -4.38 -5.83
CA LEU A 68 -2.34 -4.71 -6.98
C LEU A 68 -0.94 -5.16 -6.56
N MET A 69 -0.32 -4.49 -5.59
CA MET A 69 0.99 -4.91 -5.08
C MET A 69 0.92 -6.31 -4.45
N ILE A 70 -0.08 -6.59 -3.61
CA ILE A 70 -0.26 -7.91 -2.99
C ILE A 70 -0.43 -9.01 -4.05
N VAL A 71 -1.20 -8.74 -5.12
CA VAL A 71 -1.43 -9.69 -6.21
C VAL A 71 -0.13 -10.04 -6.93
N VAL A 72 0.72 -9.07 -7.25
CA VAL A 72 2.02 -9.31 -7.90
C VAL A 72 2.94 -10.16 -7.03
N PHE A 73 2.99 -9.90 -5.71
CA PHE A 73 3.78 -10.71 -4.79
C PHE A 73 3.27 -12.15 -4.69
N LYS A 74 1.95 -12.35 -4.66
CA LYS A 74 1.35 -13.69 -4.73
C LYS A 74 1.75 -14.44 -6.01
N ILE A 75 1.76 -13.78 -7.17
CA ILE A 75 2.17 -14.40 -8.43
C ILE A 75 3.63 -14.86 -8.35
N ASN A 76 4.52 -14.01 -7.82
CA ASN A 76 5.93 -14.34 -7.66
C ASN A 76 6.16 -15.53 -6.70
N GLU A 77 5.42 -15.62 -5.59
CA GLU A 77 5.46 -16.77 -4.69
C GLU A 77 5.01 -18.07 -5.39
N ASN A 78 3.88 -18.03 -6.11
CA ASN A 78 3.39 -19.18 -6.88
C ASN A 78 4.42 -19.62 -7.94
N LEU A 79 5.10 -18.68 -8.60
CA LEU A 79 6.13 -18.98 -9.59
C LEU A 79 7.36 -19.67 -8.96
N GLN A 80 7.77 -19.24 -7.77
CA GLN A 80 8.86 -19.86 -7.02
C GLN A 80 8.49 -21.28 -6.57
N GLU A 81 7.25 -21.49 -6.13
CA GLU A 81 6.73 -22.81 -5.75
C GLU A 81 6.75 -23.78 -6.95
N LEU A 82 6.31 -23.34 -8.13
CA LEU A 82 6.35 -24.13 -9.37
C LEU A 82 7.78 -24.49 -9.79
N LYS A 83 8.73 -23.56 -9.66
CA LYS A 83 10.15 -23.81 -9.95
C LYS A 83 10.73 -24.87 -9.01
N ASN A 84 10.37 -24.84 -7.73
CA ASN A 84 10.87 -25.81 -6.75
C ASN A 84 10.29 -27.21 -7.00
N LYS A 85 9.03 -27.30 -7.45
CA LYS A 85 8.37 -28.57 -7.76
C LYS A 85 8.98 -29.30 -8.96
N LYS A 86 9.42 -28.59 -9.99
CA LYS A 86 10.06 -29.18 -11.19
C LYS A 86 11.50 -29.66 -10.97
N GLY A 87 12.18 -29.19 -9.92
CA GLY A 87 13.57 -29.58 -9.62
C GLY A 87 13.72 -30.93 -8.91
N THR A 88 12.62 -31.56 -8.50
CA THR A 88 12.61 -32.84 -7.75
C THR A 88 12.24 -34.04 -8.65
N GLU A 89 11.95 -33.81 -9.92
CA GLU A 89 11.60 -34.85 -10.91
C GLU A 89 12.77 -35.24 -11.85
N LEU A 90 13.99 -34.80 -11.57
CA LEU A 90 15.25 -35.18 -12.25
C LEU A 90 16.25 -35.76 -11.24
#